data_AF-A0A7V8V8Q3-F1
#
_entry.id   AF-A0A7V8V8Q3-F1
#
_cell.length_a   1.000
_cell.length_b   1.000
_cell.length_c   1.000
_cell.angle_alpha   90.00
_cell.angle_beta   90.00
_cell.angle_gamma   90.00
#
_symmetry.space_group_name_H-M   'P 1'
#
loop_
_entity.id
_entity.type
_entity.pdbx_description
1 polymer ?
#
loop_
_entity_poly.entity_id
_entity_poly.type
_entity_poly.pdbx_seq_one_letter_code
_entity_poly.pdbx_strand_id
1 'polypeptide(L)'
;MTEEHQLLEHIEEGIVTHGGELGGWTQLFDGSLKLFDGRISLSVVIYEGEDGRREMAHCHVYATLHEYDDEVLDACVVGMGEDRDNALREAGGLWVTCVAGPIKSFLDNRPLCMTCQAGVQDGDFSQGYAPGDYGLSGLRAYVGPSLARGIDDEAIHNKLDDSKPWFRYAAESAAPRRVHLVKATILSHGEKGWHRELEIDGHEVAHREENWPAGIGGPDFGYVTRFAVFEFPSNSTEIRYRRELERTIRYFGEHFSDYESVDQLIEAMVGQGFDADTVHEVESVSTIAFGRLYFEATGVQYSSTIIRARRDGTIETDVPLMALPAYSRGRAIGAKLWETLPEEKWHSLTLYNAESNAILSALESGTDAADLSGVKLFPSVVPDRGVSQETMDQAIDMVFKMSQSTRPVGKKPWWKFW
;
A
#
# COMPACT_ATOMS: atom_id res chain seq x y z
N MET A 1 25.78 14.17 -19.12
CA MET A 1 24.70 14.55 -18.20
C MET A 1 23.69 13.42 -18.28
N THR A 2 23.34 12.81 -17.14
CA THR A 2 22.37 11.71 -17.11
C THR A 2 20.96 12.29 -16.90
N GLU A 3 19.92 11.52 -17.22
CA GLU A 3 18.53 11.98 -17.04
C GLU A 3 18.20 12.23 -15.56
N GLU A 4 18.81 11.47 -14.65
CA GLU A 4 18.68 11.67 -13.21
C GLU A 4 19.23 13.04 -12.80
N HIS A 5 20.37 13.44 -13.37
CA HIS A 5 20.94 14.76 -13.14
C HIS A 5 20.02 15.87 -13.69
N GLN A 6 19.46 15.67 -14.89
CA GLN A 6 18.51 16.62 -15.49
C GLN A 6 17.25 16.77 -14.63
N LEU A 7 16.70 15.68 -14.10
CA LEU A 7 15.54 15.75 -13.21
C LEU A 7 15.88 16.54 -11.93
N LEU A 8 17.06 16.34 -11.35
CA LEU A 8 17.51 17.11 -10.19
C LEU A 8 17.68 18.60 -10.53
N GLU A 9 18.22 18.94 -11.70
CA GLU A 9 18.28 20.33 -12.19
C GLU A 9 16.87 20.94 -12.31
N HIS A 10 15.91 20.23 -12.92
CA HIS A 10 14.52 20.70 -13.04
C HIS A 10 13.86 20.91 -11.67
N ILE A 11 14.13 20.04 -10.69
CA ILE A 11 13.64 20.20 -9.31
C ILE A 11 14.29 21.43 -8.66
N GLU A 12 15.61 21.59 -8.77
CA GLU A 12 16.32 22.75 -8.21
C GLU A 12 15.80 24.06 -8.81
N GLU A 13 15.70 24.15 -10.14
CA GLU A 13 15.15 25.31 -10.84
C GLU A 13 13.71 25.60 -10.39
N GLY A 14 12.89 24.57 -10.23
CA GLY A 14 11.53 24.68 -9.73
C GLY A 14 11.47 25.26 -8.32
N ILE A 15 12.32 24.79 -7.40
CA ILE A 15 12.42 25.33 -6.04
C ILE A 15 12.94 26.77 -6.02
N VAL A 16 13.99 27.08 -6.80
CA VAL A 16 14.57 28.43 -6.86
C VAL A 16 13.58 29.44 -7.44
N THR A 17 12.83 29.03 -8.47
CA THR A 17 11.93 29.93 -9.20
C THR A 17 10.56 30.06 -8.53
N HIS A 18 10.03 28.96 -7.99
CA HIS A 18 8.64 28.87 -7.52
C HIS A 18 8.51 28.45 -6.04
N GLY A 19 9.63 28.22 -5.34
CA GLY A 19 9.61 27.59 -4.02
C GLY A 19 8.84 28.38 -2.97
N GLY A 20 8.87 29.70 -2.99
CA GLY A 20 8.16 30.53 -2.00
C GLY A 20 8.52 30.13 -0.56
N GLU A 21 7.60 29.48 0.14
CA GLU A 21 7.80 28.94 1.50
C GLU A 21 8.74 27.71 1.58
N LEU A 22 9.08 27.10 0.44
CA LEU A 22 10.09 26.04 0.28
C LEU A 22 11.53 26.56 0.32
N GLY A 23 11.75 27.80 0.78
CA GLY A 23 13.04 28.47 0.78
C GLY A 23 14.12 27.78 1.62
N GLY A 24 15.34 28.31 1.49
CA GLY A 24 16.60 27.74 1.99
C GLY A 24 17.63 27.70 0.87
N TRP A 25 18.90 27.43 1.18
CA TRP A 25 19.89 27.21 0.13
C TRP A 25 19.72 25.83 -0.52
N THR A 26 20.04 25.75 -1.80
CA THR A 26 20.11 24.50 -2.59
C THR A 26 21.53 24.27 -3.05
N GLN A 27 21.91 23.00 -3.26
CA GLN A 27 23.20 22.65 -3.82
C GLN A 27 23.10 21.33 -4.58
N LEU A 28 23.18 21.39 -5.92
CA LEU A 28 23.43 20.22 -6.75
C LEU A 28 24.94 19.91 -6.80
N PHE A 29 25.34 18.77 -6.25
CA PHE A 29 26.73 18.32 -6.27
C PHE A 29 26.82 16.79 -6.27
N ASP A 30 27.70 16.25 -7.11
CA ASP A 30 28.03 14.81 -7.16
C ASP A 30 26.80 13.88 -7.28
N GLY A 31 25.86 14.24 -8.19
CA GLY A 31 24.67 13.43 -8.44
C GLY A 31 23.59 13.50 -7.35
N SER A 32 23.73 14.40 -6.38
CA SER A 32 22.75 14.63 -5.33
C SER A 32 22.38 16.11 -5.21
N LEU A 33 21.10 16.38 -4.96
CA LEU A 33 20.59 17.74 -4.71
C LEU A 33 20.28 17.92 -3.22
N LYS A 34 20.98 18.83 -2.56
CA LYS A 34 20.65 19.26 -1.21
C LYS A 34 19.59 20.35 -1.26
N LEU A 35 18.56 20.23 -0.42
CA LEU A 35 17.48 21.20 -0.29
C LEU A 35 17.30 21.62 1.17
N PHE A 36 16.56 22.72 1.37
CA PHE A 36 16.12 23.20 2.68
C PHE A 36 17.28 23.41 3.66
N ASP A 37 18.29 24.15 3.22
CA ASP A 37 19.51 24.38 4.01
C ASP A 37 20.32 23.11 4.30
N GLY A 38 20.21 22.11 3.42
CA GLY A 38 20.89 20.82 3.54
C GLY A 38 20.26 19.86 4.54
N ARG A 39 19.00 20.12 4.96
CA ARG A 39 18.25 19.23 5.85
C ARG A 39 17.80 17.95 5.17
N ILE A 40 17.73 17.97 3.84
CA ILE A 40 17.52 16.78 3.02
C ILE A 40 18.51 16.72 1.86
N SER A 41 18.77 15.49 1.40
CA SER A 41 19.46 15.22 0.13
C SER A 41 18.55 14.39 -0.76
N LEU A 42 18.47 14.75 -2.04
CA LEU A 42 17.75 14.00 -3.06
C LEU A 42 18.70 13.16 -3.90
N SER A 43 18.25 11.97 -4.26
CA SER A 43 18.80 11.15 -5.34
C SER A 43 17.65 10.62 -6.20
N VAL A 44 17.94 10.30 -7.46
CA VAL A 44 16.91 9.90 -8.43
C VAL A 44 17.26 8.57 -9.07
N VAL A 45 16.24 7.75 -9.31
CA VAL A 45 16.29 6.61 -10.22
C VAL A 45 15.15 6.76 -11.22
N ILE A 46 15.44 6.55 -12.50
CA ILE A 46 14.44 6.62 -13.56
C ILE A 46 14.20 5.22 -14.10
N TYR A 47 12.95 4.79 -14.10
CA TYR A 47 12.53 3.51 -14.67
C TYR A 47 12.03 3.73 -16.10
N GLU A 48 12.70 3.08 -17.05
CA GLU A 48 12.15 2.86 -18.37
C GLU A 48 11.15 1.70 -18.25
N GLY A 49 9.84 1.97 -18.32
CA GLY A 49 8.84 0.90 -18.38
C GLY A 49 9.06 -0.01 -19.59
N GLU A 50 8.33 -1.14 -19.66
CA GLU A 50 8.48 -2.16 -20.72
C GLU A 50 8.40 -1.59 -22.16
N ASP A 51 7.73 -0.46 -22.35
CA ASP A 51 7.53 0.20 -23.65
C ASP A 51 8.53 1.35 -23.96
N GLY A 52 9.41 1.75 -23.03
CA GLY A 52 10.45 2.77 -23.27
C GLY A 52 9.98 4.10 -23.89
N ARG A 53 8.71 4.48 -23.67
CA ARG A 53 8.10 5.65 -24.33
C ARG A 53 8.81 6.92 -23.91
N ARG A 54 9.36 7.65 -24.88
CA ARG A 54 10.10 8.89 -24.62
C ARG A 54 9.22 9.99 -24.04
N GLU A 55 7.93 9.91 -24.30
CA GLU A 55 6.90 10.85 -23.87
C GLU A 55 6.51 10.68 -22.40
N MET A 56 7.03 9.67 -21.69
CA MET A 56 6.71 9.40 -20.29
C MET A 56 7.99 9.18 -19.50
N ALA A 57 8.08 9.75 -18.29
CA ALA A 57 9.18 9.56 -17.37
C ALA A 57 8.64 9.09 -16.01
N HIS A 58 8.91 7.82 -15.68
CA HIS A 58 8.59 7.24 -14.38
C HIS A 58 9.81 7.35 -13.48
N CYS A 59 9.75 8.24 -12.50
CA CYS A 59 10.89 8.64 -11.69
C CYS A 59 10.62 8.35 -10.21
N HIS A 60 11.61 7.74 -9.56
CA HIS A 60 11.68 7.63 -8.11
C HIS A 60 12.64 8.69 -7.58
N VAL A 61 12.11 9.62 -6.79
CA VAL A 61 12.89 10.67 -6.14
C VAL A 61 13.01 10.34 -4.66
N TYR A 62 14.20 9.93 -4.25
CA TYR A 62 14.50 9.54 -2.88
C TYR A 62 14.97 10.76 -2.09
N ALA A 63 14.24 11.12 -1.03
CA ALA A 63 14.61 12.18 -0.11
C ALA A 63 15.14 11.58 1.20
N THR A 64 16.43 11.77 1.48
CA THR A 64 17.05 11.40 2.76
C THR A 64 16.85 12.51 3.78
N LEU A 65 16.25 12.21 4.93
CA LEU A 65 15.95 13.16 6.00
C LEU A 65 17.06 13.17 7.06
N HIS A 66 17.99 14.11 6.97
CA HIS A 66 19.19 14.13 7.84
C HIS A 66 18.91 14.41 9.32
N GLU A 67 17.74 14.96 9.64
CA GLU A 67 17.28 15.19 11.02
C GLU A 67 16.49 14.00 11.59
N TYR A 68 16.25 12.96 10.77
CA TYR A 68 15.42 11.81 11.10
C TYR A 68 16.17 10.50 10.85
N ASP A 69 17.36 10.35 11.41
CA ASP A 69 18.19 9.14 11.32
C ASP A 69 18.49 8.71 9.87
N ASP A 70 18.61 9.69 8.96
CA ASP A 70 18.77 9.48 7.52
C ASP A 70 17.68 8.58 6.91
N GLU A 71 16.46 8.65 7.44
CA GLU A 71 15.33 7.95 6.84
C GLU A 71 15.07 8.43 5.41
N VAL A 72 14.81 7.48 4.51
CA VAL A 72 14.63 7.72 3.08
C VAL A 72 13.14 7.64 2.74
N LEU A 73 12.64 8.71 2.13
CA LEU A 73 11.30 8.79 1.56
C LEU A 73 11.37 8.63 0.05
N ASP A 74 10.66 7.66 -0.51
CA ASP A 74 10.63 7.43 -1.96
C ASP A 74 9.34 7.97 -2.58
N ALA A 75 9.49 8.97 -3.46
CA ALA A 75 8.41 9.54 -4.23
C ALA A 75 8.41 9.02 -5.67
N CYS A 76 7.47 8.13 -5.99
CA CYS A 76 7.17 7.73 -7.37
C CYS A 76 6.33 8.81 -8.07
N VAL A 77 6.95 9.55 -8.99
CA VAL A 77 6.31 10.59 -9.82
C VAL A 77 6.39 10.21 -11.30
N VAL A 78 5.32 10.47 -12.03
CA VAL A 78 5.24 10.17 -13.47
C VAL A 78 4.96 11.45 -14.23
N GLY A 79 5.94 11.88 -15.04
CA GLY A 79 5.77 12.96 -15.98
C GLY A 79 5.43 12.46 -17.38
N MET A 80 4.72 13.28 -18.13
CA MET A 80 4.27 13.07 -19.50
C MET A 80 4.53 14.35 -20.31
N GLY A 81 5.05 14.21 -21.52
CA GLY A 81 5.37 15.35 -22.37
C GLY A 81 5.49 14.96 -23.84
N GLU A 82 5.66 15.95 -24.70
CA GLU A 82 5.90 15.71 -26.15
C GLU A 82 7.24 15.01 -26.41
N ASP A 83 8.18 15.11 -25.47
CA ASP A 83 9.46 14.45 -25.47
C ASP A 83 9.92 14.15 -24.04
N ARG A 84 11.12 13.54 -23.94
CA ARG A 84 11.70 13.10 -22.68
C ARG A 84 12.06 14.24 -21.74
N ASP A 85 12.58 15.35 -22.25
CA ASP A 85 12.92 16.51 -21.43
C ASP A 85 11.66 17.14 -20.83
N ASN A 86 10.60 17.27 -21.63
CA ASN A 86 9.31 17.75 -21.15
C ASN A 86 8.68 16.80 -20.14
N ALA A 87 8.78 15.48 -20.35
CA ALA A 87 8.33 14.51 -19.37
C ALA A 87 9.11 14.62 -18.04
N LEU A 88 10.44 14.77 -18.08
CA LEU A 88 11.26 14.98 -16.87
C LEU A 88 10.94 16.31 -16.18
N ARG A 89 10.77 17.40 -16.94
CA ARG A 89 10.37 18.71 -16.41
C ARG A 89 9.02 18.62 -15.71
N GLU A 90 8.07 17.90 -16.29
CA GLU A 90 6.76 17.69 -15.69
C GLU A 90 6.87 16.84 -14.40
N ALA A 91 7.65 15.76 -14.40
CA ALA A 91 7.93 14.98 -13.20
C ALA A 91 8.56 15.82 -12.07
N GLY A 92 9.51 16.70 -12.41
CA GLY A 92 10.10 17.65 -11.47
C GLY A 92 9.06 18.63 -10.91
N GLY A 93 8.20 19.18 -11.78
CA GLY A 93 7.09 20.05 -11.39
C GLY A 93 6.09 19.36 -10.46
N LEU A 94 5.75 18.08 -10.71
CA LEU A 94 4.93 17.27 -9.83
C LEU A 94 5.55 17.12 -8.44
N TRP A 95 6.84 16.80 -8.38
CA TRP A 95 7.56 16.64 -7.12
C TRP A 95 7.57 17.95 -6.32
N VAL A 96 7.91 19.07 -6.95
CA VAL A 96 7.91 20.39 -6.30
C VAL A 96 6.51 20.76 -5.79
N THR A 97 5.47 20.51 -6.59
CA THR A 97 4.10 20.90 -6.26
C THR A 97 3.48 20.02 -5.16
N CYS A 98 3.67 18.70 -5.25
CA CYS A 98 2.92 17.75 -4.44
C CYS A 98 3.73 17.12 -3.31
N VAL A 99 5.06 17.05 -3.42
CA VAL A 99 5.92 16.28 -2.50
C VAL A 99 6.77 17.18 -1.61
N ALA A 100 7.36 18.25 -2.17
CA ALA A 100 8.24 19.15 -1.43
C ALA A 100 7.54 19.83 -0.24
N GLY A 101 6.29 20.27 -0.45
CA GLY A 101 5.45 20.90 0.58
C GLY A 101 5.24 20.01 1.82
N PRO A 102 4.73 18.78 1.68
CA PRO A 102 4.63 17.81 2.76
C PRO A 102 5.94 17.56 3.51
N ILE A 103 7.05 17.33 2.80
CA ILE A 103 8.36 17.10 3.43
C ILE A 103 8.80 18.32 4.22
N LYS A 104 8.75 19.52 3.62
CA LYS A 104 9.18 20.74 4.31
C LYS A 104 8.28 21.08 5.49
N SER A 105 6.97 20.89 5.36
CA SER A 105 6.00 21.11 6.44
C SER A 105 6.26 20.17 7.62
N PHE A 106 6.60 18.91 7.33
CA PHE A 106 6.98 17.92 8.33
C PHE A 106 8.26 18.30 9.08
N LEU A 107 9.29 18.71 8.34
CA LEU A 107 10.57 19.17 8.89
C LEU A 107 10.40 20.44 9.75
N ASP A 108 9.54 21.38 9.33
CA ASP A 108 9.28 22.62 10.07
C ASP A 108 8.22 22.47 11.16
N ASN A 109 7.56 21.31 11.23
CA ASN A 109 6.44 21.04 12.11
C ASN A 109 5.32 22.10 12.01
N ARG A 110 5.01 22.55 10.80
CA ARG A 110 3.92 23.49 10.51
C ARG A 110 3.47 23.37 9.05
N PRO A 111 2.19 23.62 8.72
CA PRO A 111 1.73 23.68 7.34
C PRO A 111 2.47 24.75 6.54
N LEU A 112 2.88 24.42 5.30
CA LEU A 112 3.52 25.34 4.34
C LEU A 112 2.95 25.12 2.94
N CYS A 113 3.01 26.16 2.11
CA CYS A 113 2.49 26.12 0.73
C CYS A 113 1.00 25.72 0.73
N MET A 114 0.62 24.76 -0.13
CA MET A 114 -0.72 24.17 -0.16
C MET A 114 -0.83 22.89 0.68
N THR A 115 0.06 22.70 1.66
CA THR A 115 0.05 21.54 2.55
C THR A 115 -0.85 21.82 3.75
N CYS A 116 -1.60 20.82 4.20
CA CYS A 116 -2.29 20.88 5.49
C CYS A 116 -1.72 19.86 6.48
N GLN A 117 -1.83 20.15 7.79
CA GLN A 117 -1.67 19.15 8.83
C GLN A 117 -3.00 18.43 9.05
N ALA A 118 -2.98 17.11 8.95
CA ALA A 118 -4.18 16.27 9.08
C ALA A 118 -4.56 16.00 10.55
N GLY A 119 -5.85 15.73 10.80
CA GLY A 119 -6.37 15.24 12.07
C GLY A 119 -6.32 16.24 13.22
N VAL A 120 -6.30 17.54 12.93
CA VAL A 120 -6.22 18.59 13.96
C VAL A 120 -7.63 18.93 14.45
N GLN A 121 -7.90 18.58 15.72
CA GLN A 121 -9.17 18.90 16.36
C GLN A 121 -9.43 20.40 16.31
N ASP A 122 -10.63 20.79 15.85
CA ASP A 122 -11.04 22.18 15.64
C ASP A 122 -10.10 22.97 14.68
N GLY A 123 -9.42 22.25 13.77
CA GLY A 123 -8.49 22.81 12.79
C GLY A 123 -9.12 23.82 11.84
N ASP A 124 -8.37 24.88 11.56
CA ASP A 124 -8.71 25.93 10.59
C ASP A 124 -7.98 25.69 9.26
N PHE A 125 -8.74 25.28 8.23
CA PHE A 125 -8.20 25.08 6.88
C PHE A 125 -7.53 26.31 6.30
N SER A 126 -7.98 27.53 6.67
CA SER A 126 -7.35 28.77 6.18
C SER A 126 -5.93 28.98 6.71
N GLN A 127 -5.59 28.27 7.79
CA GLN A 127 -4.26 28.22 8.39
C GLN A 127 -3.51 26.92 8.08
N GLY A 128 -4.06 26.07 7.20
CA GLY A 128 -3.48 24.78 6.85
C GLY A 128 -3.69 23.68 7.89
N TYR A 129 -4.64 23.80 8.82
CA TYR A 129 -4.95 22.74 9.78
C TYR A 129 -6.29 22.08 9.44
N ALA A 130 -6.25 20.82 9.02
CA ALA A 130 -7.42 20.08 8.58
C ALA A 130 -8.00 19.22 9.72
N PRO A 131 -9.31 19.31 10.01
CA PRO A 131 -9.97 18.38 10.94
C PRO A 131 -9.99 16.93 10.45
N GLY A 132 -10.04 16.71 9.14
CA GLY A 132 -9.97 15.37 8.54
C GLY A 132 -8.58 14.75 8.69
N ASP A 133 -8.51 13.46 9.00
CA ASP A 133 -7.24 12.72 9.14
C ASP A 133 -6.76 12.05 7.84
N TYR A 134 -7.56 12.10 6.77
CA TYR A 134 -7.28 11.48 5.48
C TYR A 134 -6.98 9.97 5.57
N GLY A 135 -7.42 9.28 6.63
CA GLY A 135 -7.10 7.88 6.90
C GLY A 135 -5.79 7.64 7.67
N LEU A 136 -5.17 8.69 8.20
CA LEU A 136 -3.94 8.66 9.01
C LEU A 136 -4.23 8.98 10.49
N SER A 137 -5.24 8.31 11.03
CA SER A 137 -5.78 8.62 12.36
C SER A 137 -4.73 8.53 13.47
N GLY A 138 -4.64 9.56 14.30
CA GLY A 138 -3.72 9.60 15.44
C GLY A 138 -2.23 9.79 15.08
N LEU A 139 -1.90 10.02 13.80
CA LEU A 139 -0.53 10.24 13.34
C LEU A 139 -0.29 11.72 13.05
N ARG A 140 0.96 12.18 13.26
CA ARG A 140 1.38 13.48 12.75
C ARG A 140 1.59 13.33 11.25
N ALA A 141 0.72 13.95 10.46
CA ALA A 141 0.75 13.87 9.00
C ALA A 141 0.57 15.23 8.33
N TYR A 142 1.33 15.46 7.26
CA TYR A 142 1.25 16.62 6.39
C TYR A 142 0.87 16.18 4.99
N VAL A 143 -0.24 16.71 4.49
CA VAL A 143 -0.89 16.27 3.25
C VAL A 143 -0.78 17.38 2.21
N GLY A 144 -0.21 17.05 1.06
CA GLY A 144 -0.02 17.98 -0.05
C GLY A 144 -1.32 18.26 -0.83
N PRO A 145 -1.26 19.17 -1.81
CA PRO A 145 -2.40 19.40 -2.69
C PRO A 145 -2.73 18.15 -3.51
N SER A 146 -3.99 18.01 -3.90
CA SER A 146 -4.40 17.06 -4.92
C SER A 146 -4.12 17.65 -6.30
N LEU A 147 -3.49 16.89 -7.18
CA LEU A 147 -3.32 17.26 -8.58
C LEU A 147 -4.17 16.34 -9.46
N ALA A 148 -5.04 16.92 -10.27
CA ALA A 148 -5.86 16.19 -11.22
C ALA A 148 -5.39 16.40 -12.66
N ARG A 149 -5.57 15.37 -13.49
CA ARG A 149 -5.43 15.45 -14.94
C ARG A 149 -6.57 14.73 -15.65
N GLY A 150 -7.05 15.32 -16.74
CA GLY A 150 -8.18 14.80 -17.50
C GLY A 150 -9.52 14.91 -16.76
N ILE A 151 -9.58 15.69 -15.67
CA ILE A 151 -10.78 15.91 -14.87
C ILE A 151 -11.01 17.42 -14.81
N ASP A 152 -11.97 17.90 -15.59
CA ASP A 152 -12.34 19.33 -15.64
C ASP A 152 -13.63 19.63 -14.85
N ASP A 153 -14.21 18.63 -14.18
CA ASP A 153 -15.49 18.75 -13.47
C ASP A 153 -15.27 19.05 -11.97
N GLU A 154 -15.58 20.28 -11.56
CA GLU A 154 -15.54 20.73 -10.16
C GLU A 154 -16.41 19.86 -9.22
N ALA A 155 -17.49 19.26 -9.71
CA ALA A 155 -18.33 18.38 -8.90
C ALA A 155 -17.61 17.07 -8.54
N ILE A 156 -16.66 16.64 -9.35
CA ILE A 156 -15.80 15.48 -9.06
C ILE A 156 -14.74 15.86 -8.02
N HIS A 157 -14.13 17.05 -8.14
CA HIS A 157 -13.20 17.55 -7.14
C HIS A 157 -13.83 17.63 -5.74
N ASN A 158 -15.07 18.13 -5.63
CA ASN A 158 -15.81 18.18 -4.37
C ASN A 158 -16.12 16.79 -3.78
N LYS A 159 -16.20 15.75 -4.61
CA LYS A 159 -16.43 14.37 -4.15
C LYS A 159 -15.15 13.68 -3.70
N LEU A 160 -14.00 14.16 -4.18
CA LEU A 160 -12.66 13.73 -3.81
C LEU A 160 -12.04 14.75 -2.85
N ASP A 161 -12.85 15.25 -1.92
CA ASP A 161 -12.40 16.25 -0.98
C ASP A 161 -11.56 15.66 0.17
N ASP A 162 -11.20 16.55 1.08
CA ASP A 162 -10.37 16.27 2.25
C ASP A 162 -11.07 15.43 3.33
N SER A 163 -12.37 15.17 3.19
CA SER A 163 -13.10 14.27 4.08
C SER A 163 -12.87 12.80 3.76
N LYS A 164 -12.32 12.48 2.58
CA LYS A 164 -12.11 11.10 2.16
C LYS A 164 -10.87 10.50 2.82
N PRO A 165 -10.88 9.20 3.15
CA PRO A 165 -9.75 8.56 3.79
C PRO A 165 -8.70 8.17 2.74
N TRP A 166 -8.13 9.17 2.05
CA TRP A 166 -7.19 9.02 0.93
C TRP A 166 -6.09 8.00 1.18
N PHE A 167 -5.54 8.00 2.39
CA PHE A 167 -4.40 7.17 2.79
C PHE A 167 -4.79 6.07 3.77
N ARG A 168 -6.08 5.67 3.80
CA ARG A 168 -6.51 4.49 4.56
C ARG A 168 -5.59 3.31 4.25
N TYR A 169 -5.13 2.61 5.29
CA TYR A 169 -4.21 1.47 5.24
C TYR A 169 -2.73 1.82 5.04
N ALA A 170 -2.36 3.10 4.90
CA ALA A 170 -0.97 3.49 4.73
C ALA A 170 -0.13 3.15 5.98
N ALA A 171 -0.66 3.45 7.16
CA ALA A 171 -0.01 3.14 8.42
C ALA A 171 0.18 1.63 8.60
N GLU A 172 -0.86 0.83 8.34
CA GLU A 172 -0.85 -0.64 8.38
C GLU A 172 0.18 -1.24 7.41
N SER A 173 0.36 -0.61 6.25
CA SER A 173 1.28 -1.03 5.19
C SER A 173 2.73 -0.56 5.41
N ALA A 174 2.96 0.41 6.29
CA ALA A 174 4.26 1.02 6.49
C ALA A 174 5.31 0.05 7.07
N ALA A 175 6.53 0.15 6.54
CA ALA A 175 7.72 -0.54 7.05
C ALA A 175 8.04 -0.13 8.51
N PRO A 176 8.91 -0.86 9.24
CA PRO A 176 9.28 -0.55 10.61
C PRO A 176 10.26 0.65 10.75
N ARG A 177 9.90 1.75 10.12
CA ARG A 177 10.57 3.06 10.18
C ARG A 177 9.63 4.06 10.84
N ARG A 178 10.15 5.26 11.15
CA ARG A 178 9.38 6.28 11.84
C ARG A 178 8.57 7.11 10.86
N VAL A 179 9.17 7.53 9.76
CA VAL A 179 8.64 8.49 8.79
C VAL A 179 8.44 7.79 7.45
N HIS A 180 7.32 8.10 6.83
CA HIS A 180 6.89 7.50 5.58
C HIS A 180 6.31 8.56 4.64
N LEU A 181 6.52 8.37 3.35
CA LEU A 181 5.82 9.07 2.30
C LEU A 181 4.78 8.12 1.70
N VAL A 182 3.56 8.61 1.53
CA VAL A 182 2.49 7.86 0.88
C VAL A 182 1.96 8.65 -0.30
N LYS A 183 1.67 7.95 -1.39
CA LYS A 183 0.97 8.45 -2.56
C LYS A 183 -0.37 7.72 -2.69
N ALA A 184 -1.42 8.48 -2.96
CA ALA A 184 -2.71 7.94 -3.36
C ALA A 184 -3.04 8.48 -4.75
N THR A 185 -3.31 7.59 -5.69
CA THR A 185 -3.70 7.92 -7.06
C THR A 185 -5.08 7.32 -7.32
N ILE A 186 -6.05 8.16 -7.64
CA ILE A 186 -7.39 7.76 -8.02
C ILE A 186 -7.47 7.83 -9.53
N LEU A 187 -7.87 6.75 -10.16
CA LEU A 187 -7.94 6.62 -11.61
C LEU A 187 -9.38 6.33 -12.02
N SER A 188 -9.89 7.13 -12.95
CA SER A 188 -11.21 6.95 -13.52
C SER A 188 -11.20 5.96 -14.67
N HIS A 189 -12.21 5.08 -14.71
CA HIS A 189 -12.46 4.12 -15.79
C HIS A 189 -13.87 4.29 -16.39
N GLY A 190 -14.37 5.53 -16.47
CA GLY A 190 -15.70 5.84 -16.99
C GLY A 190 -16.81 5.10 -16.25
N GLU A 191 -17.60 4.30 -16.98
CA GLU A 191 -18.72 3.52 -16.43
C GLU A 191 -18.30 2.48 -15.39
N LYS A 192 -17.02 2.04 -15.38
CA LYS A 192 -16.50 1.11 -14.37
C LYS A 192 -16.21 1.79 -13.03
N GLY A 193 -16.36 3.10 -12.95
CA GLY A 193 -16.14 3.90 -11.75
C GLY A 193 -14.67 4.24 -11.55
N TRP A 194 -14.28 4.36 -10.28
CA TRP A 194 -12.94 4.76 -9.85
C TRP A 194 -12.22 3.60 -9.19
N HIS A 195 -10.90 3.58 -9.27
CA HIS A 195 -10.09 2.80 -8.35
C HIS A 195 -9.02 3.68 -7.73
N ARG A 196 -8.63 3.34 -6.51
CA ARG A 196 -7.55 3.99 -5.79
C ARG A 196 -6.35 3.08 -5.72
N GLU A 197 -5.22 3.56 -6.17
CA GLU A 197 -3.91 2.98 -5.94
C GLU A 197 -3.25 3.71 -4.77
N LEU A 198 -2.82 2.95 -3.77
CA LEU A 198 -2.10 3.42 -2.60
C LEU A 198 -0.67 2.86 -2.65
N GLU A 199 0.30 3.76 -2.57
CA GLU A 199 1.73 3.47 -2.65
C GLU A 199 2.42 4.03 -1.42
N ILE A 200 3.19 3.20 -0.72
CA ILE A 200 3.93 3.59 0.49
C ILE A 200 5.41 3.48 0.19
N ASP A 201 6.13 4.59 0.38
CA ASP A 201 7.55 4.76 0.09
C ASP A 201 7.88 4.20 -1.30
N GLY A 202 7.28 4.81 -2.31
CA GLY A 202 7.27 4.34 -3.68
C GLY A 202 6.48 3.04 -3.80
N HIS A 203 7.11 2.00 -4.34
CA HIS A 203 6.47 0.72 -4.57
C HIS A 203 6.80 -0.35 -3.52
N GLU A 204 7.26 0.04 -2.32
CA GLU A 204 7.51 -0.95 -1.26
C GLU A 204 6.24 -1.73 -0.93
N VAL A 205 5.10 -1.03 -0.87
CA VAL A 205 3.76 -1.63 -0.89
C VAL A 205 2.88 -0.84 -1.83
N ALA A 206 2.29 -1.53 -2.80
CA ALA A 206 1.23 -1.02 -3.64
C ALA A 206 -0.07 -1.79 -3.39
N HIS A 207 -1.18 -1.08 -3.24
CA HIS A 207 -2.51 -1.66 -3.08
C HIS A 207 -3.54 -0.94 -3.95
N ARG A 208 -4.35 -1.73 -4.64
CA ARG A 208 -5.46 -1.26 -5.45
C ARG A 208 -6.79 -1.57 -4.78
N GLU A 209 -7.58 -0.53 -4.56
CA GLU A 209 -8.97 -0.60 -4.08
C GLU A 209 -9.93 -0.23 -5.21
N GLU A 210 -10.72 -1.21 -5.65
CA GLU A 210 -11.74 -1.02 -6.68
C GLU A 210 -12.94 -0.24 -6.14
N ASN A 211 -13.59 0.53 -7.01
CA ASN A 211 -14.78 1.33 -6.69
C ASN A 211 -14.55 2.28 -5.50
N TRP A 212 -13.40 2.97 -5.47
CA TRP A 212 -13.10 3.99 -4.47
C TRP A 212 -12.99 5.37 -5.11
N PRO A 213 -13.79 6.37 -4.68
CA PRO A 213 -14.86 6.28 -3.68
C PRO A 213 -16.11 5.57 -4.20
N ALA A 214 -16.75 4.79 -3.34
CA ALA A 214 -17.88 3.93 -3.73
C ALA A 214 -19.07 4.71 -4.29
N GLY A 215 -19.60 4.22 -5.41
CA GLY A 215 -20.86 4.72 -5.99
C GLY A 215 -20.74 6.08 -6.68
N ILE A 216 -19.53 6.54 -6.94
CA ILE A 216 -19.28 7.77 -7.70
C ILE A 216 -18.95 7.37 -9.15
N GLY A 217 -19.74 7.84 -10.11
CA GLY A 217 -19.37 7.74 -11.53
C GLY A 217 -18.16 8.63 -11.83
N GLY A 218 -17.28 8.19 -12.72
CA GLY A 218 -16.10 8.95 -13.14
C GLY A 218 -16.14 9.35 -14.61
N PRO A 219 -15.29 10.30 -15.04
CA PRO A 219 -15.13 10.61 -16.47
C PRO A 219 -14.49 9.43 -17.21
N ASP A 220 -14.57 9.42 -18.54
CA ASP A 220 -14.01 8.33 -19.36
C ASP A 220 -12.51 8.13 -19.14
N PHE A 221 -11.79 9.21 -18.82
CA PHE A 221 -10.38 9.20 -18.51
C PHE A 221 -10.08 10.29 -17.48
N GLY A 222 -9.10 10.04 -16.63
CA GLY A 222 -8.54 11.03 -15.73
C GLY A 222 -8.00 10.42 -14.46
N TYR A 223 -7.12 11.14 -13.78
CA TYR A 223 -6.59 10.73 -12.49
C TYR A 223 -6.41 11.90 -11.54
N VAL A 224 -6.44 11.60 -10.24
CA VAL A 224 -6.08 12.54 -9.18
C VAL A 224 -5.03 11.91 -8.29
N THR A 225 -3.90 12.58 -8.11
CA THR A 225 -2.83 12.10 -7.25
C THR A 225 -2.64 13.04 -6.06
N ARG A 226 -2.33 12.47 -4.90
CA ARG A 226 -2.04 13.20 -3.67
C ARG A 226 -0.93 12.50 -2.89
N PHE A 227 -0.11 13.29 -2.20
CA PHE A 227 0.96 12.78 -1.35
C PHE A 227 0.78 13.22 0.11
N ALA A 228 1.28 12.43 1.04
CA ALA A 228 1.40 12.82 2.44
C ALA A 228 2.69 12.27 3.06
N VAL A 229 3.27 13.04 3.96
CA VAL A 229 4.33 12.56 4.87
C VAL A 229 3.71 12.35 6.23
N PHE A 230 3.90 11.18 6.83
CA PHE A 230 3.42 10.89 8.17
C PHE A 230 4.50 10.24 9.02
N GLU A 231 4.36 10.37 10.34
CA GLU A 231 5.22 9.65 11.28
C GLU A 231 4.44 8.87 12.33
N PHE A 232 5.04 7.77 12.78
CA PHE A 232 4.74 7.19 14.07
C PHE A 232 5.41 8.03 15.17
N PRO A 233 4.71 8.27 16.31
CA PRO A 233 5.31 8.94 17.45
C PRO A 233 6.63 8.29 17.89
N SER A 234 7.61 9.08 18.33
CA SER A 234 8.93 8.56 18.73
C SER A 234 8.88 7.56 19.89
N ASN A 235 7.84 7.64 20.72
CA ASN A 235 7.55 6.71 21.82
C ASN A 235 6.58 5.59 21.43
N SER A 236 6.23 5.46 20.15
CA SER A 236 5.28 4.46 19.66
C SER A 236 5.86 3.05 19.77
N THR A 237 5.06 2.14 20.32
CA THR A 237 5.38 0.71 20.31
C THR A 237 5.20 0.08 18.94
N GLU A 238 4.53 0.77 18.01
CA GLU A 238 4.21 0.28 16.66
C GLU A 238 5.47 -0.07 15.86
N ILE A 239 6.51 0.76 15.92
CA ILE A 239 7.75 0.50 15.18
C ILE A 239 8.38 -0.81 15.67
N ARG A 240 8.42 -1.03 16.98
CA ARG A 240 8.96 -2.26 17.56
C ARG A 240 8.11 -3.47 17.19
N TYR A 241 6.78 -3.37 17.33
CA TYR A 241 5.85 -4.41 16.95
C TYR A 241 6.00 -4.78 15.46
N ARG A 242 6.13 -3.79 14.57
CA ARG A 242 6.36 -4.02 13.14
C ARG A 242 7.69 -4.69 12.85
N ARG A 243 8.77 -4.33 13.56
CA ARG A 243 10.06 -5.05 13.42
C ARG A 243 9.92 -6.52 13.76
N GLU A 244 9.21 -6.81 14.84
CA GLU A 244 8.93 -8.18 15.25
C GLU A 244 8.04 -8.91 14.24
N LEU A 245 6.98 -8.27 13.77
CA LEU A 245 6.11 -8.81 12.73
C LEU A 245 6.88 -9.11 11.45
N GLU A 246 7.66 -8.18 10.90
CA GLU A 246 8.44 -8.42 9.69
C GLU A 246 9.47 -9.52 9.84
N ARG A 247 10.17 -9.54 10.98
CA ARG A 247 11.10 -10.62 11.30
C ARG A 247 10.37 -11.96 11.31
N THR A 248 9.16 -12.00 11.86
CA THR A 248 8.32 -13.20 11.92
C THR A 248 7.85 -13.63 10.52
N ILE A 249 7.35 -12.70 9.70
CA ILE A 249 6.92 -12.94 8.31
C ILE A 249 8.08 -13.49 7.47
N ARG A 250 9.26 -12.84 7.53
CA ARG A 250 10.45 -13.27 6.79
C ARG A 250 10.87 -14.67 7.21
N TYR A 251 11.03 -14.89 8.52
CA TYR A 251 11.46 -16.19 9.03
C TYR A 251 10.47 -17.28 8.64
N PHE A 252 9.16 -17.04 8.80
CA PHE A 252 8.13 -17.99 8.41
C PHE A 252 8.22 -18.32 6.91
N GLY A 253 8.28 -17.30 6.05
CA GLY A 253 8.33 -17.51 4.60
C GLY A 253 9.60 -18.20 4.11
N GLU A 254 10.77 -17.83 4.65
CA GLU A 254 12.07 -18.40 4.25
C GLU A 254 12.24 -19.87 4.67
N HIS A 255 11.61 -20.26 5.79
CA HIS A 255 11.77 -21.58 6.39
C HIS A 255 10.54 -22.48 6.25
N PHE A 256 9.46 -22.03 5.59
CA PHE A 256 8.22 -22.81 5.44
C PHE A 256 8.46 -24.24 4.93
N SER A 257 9.27 -24.39 3.87
CA SER A 257 9.56 -25.69 3.25
C SER A 257 10.57 -26.55 4.01
N ASP A 258 11.22 -26.00 5.04
CA ASP A 258 12.31 -26.68 5.76
C ASP A 258 11.77 -27.64 6.84
N TYR A 259 10.47 -27.58 7.13
CA TYR A 259 9.77 -28.39 8.12
C TYR A 259 8.75 -29.30 7.44
N GLU A 260 8.45 -30.46 8.04
CA GLU A 260 7.49 -31.42 7.47
C GLU A 260 6.04 -30.92 7.59
N SER A 261 5.76 -30.06 8.58
CA SER A 261 4.46 -29.44 8.77
C SER A 261 4.59 -28.01 9.29
N VAL A 262 3.53 -27.22 9.08
CA VAL A 262 3.42 -25.88 9.64
C VAL A 262 3.49 -25.88 11.17
N ASP A 263 2.89 -26.89 11.83
CA ASP A 263 2.91 -27.01 13.29
C ASP A 263 4.35 -27.14 13.81
N GLN A 264 5.19 -27.94 13.13
CA GLN A 264 6.61 -28.07 13.49
C GLN A 264 7.37 -26.75 13.33
N LEU A 265 7.09 -25.97 12.27
CA LEU A 265 7.66 -24.64 12.09
C LEU A 265 7.21 -23.68 13.19
N ILE A 266 5.92 -23.64 13.52
CA ILE A 266 5.37 -22.78 14.58
C ILE A 266 6.03 -23.12 15.92
N GLU A 267 6.09 -24.40 16.29
CA GLU A 267 6.74 -24.86 17.52
C GLU A 267 8.23 -24.45 17.56
N ALA A 268 8.94 -24.60 16.43
CA ALA A 268 10.35 -24.22 16.32
C ALA A 268 10.55 -22.70 16.44
N MET A 269 9.68 -21.88 15.85
CA MET A 269 9.73 -20.42 15.97
C MET A 269 9.45 -19.98 17.41
N VAL A 270 8.41 -20.52 18.05
CA VAL A 270 8.11 -20.20 19.45
C VAL A 270 9.26 -20.64 20.37
N GLY A 271 9.87 -21.81 20.11
CA GLY A 271 11.06 -22.28 20.82
C GLY A 271 12.29 -21.37 20.65
N GLN A 272 12.37 -20.62 19.56
CA GLN A 272 13.41 -19.61 19.29
C GLN A 272 13.07 -18.22 19.86
N GLY A 273 11.95 -18.09 20.56
CA GLY A 273 11.55 -16.85 21.24
C GLY A 273 10.77 -15.87 20.38
N PHE A 274 10.16 -16.31 19.28
CA PHE A 274 9.15 -15.53 18.57
C PHE A 274 7.84 -15.49 19.38
N ASP A 275 7.13 -14.35 19.37
CA ASP A 275 5.83 -14.24 20.00
C ASP A 275 4.79 -15.14 19.32
N ALA A 276 4.15 -16.01 20.10
CA ALA A 276 3.33 -17.07 19.54
C ALA A 276 2.00 -16.60 18.96
N ASP A 277 1.44 -15.49 19.45
CA ASP A 277 0.24 -14.89 18.84
C ASP A 277 0.62 -14.22 17.50
N THR A 278 1.80 -13.61 17.40
CA THR A 278 2.35 -13.06 16.15
C THR A 278 2.67 -14.14 15.12
N VAL A 279 3.27 -15.27 15.53
CA VAL A 279 3.52 -16.41 14.61
C VAL A 279 2.21 -16.94 14.04
N HIS A 280 1.19 -17.11 14.87
CA HIS A 280 -0.14 -17.56 14.43
C HIS A 280 -0.79 -16.55 13.47
N GLU A 281 -0.70 -15.25 13.77
CA GLU A 281 -1.21 -14.21 12.87
C GLU A 281 -0.51 -14.25 11.50
N VAL A 282 0.81 -14.43 11.48
CA VAL A 282 1.59 -14.57 10.23
C VAL A 282 1.15 -15.80 9.44
N GLU A 283 1.04 -16.96 10.09
CA GLU A 283 0.58 -18.19 9.45
C GLU A 283 -0.81 -18.00 8.84
N SER A 284 -1.76 -17.44 9.58
CA SER A 284 -3.15 -17.38 9.15
C SER A 284 -3.43 -16.23 8.16
N VAL A 285 -2.64 -15.14 8.21
CA VAL A 285 -2.91 -13.92 7.43
C VAL A 285 -1.87 -13.64 6.35
N SER A 286 -0.57 -13.77 6.65
CA SER A 286 0.48 -13.49 5.65
C SER A 286 0.49 -14.54 4.54
N THR A 287 0.09 -15.79 4.82
CA THR A 287 -0.02 -16.84 3.78
C THR A 287 -1.12 -16.55 2.76
N ILE A 288 -2.18 -15.83 3.14
CA ILE A 288 -3.18 -15.30 2.19
C ILE A 288 -2.51 -14.29 1.26
N ALA A 289 -1.68 -13.39 1.79
CA ALA A 289 -0.94 -12.43 0.97
C ALA A 289 -0.01 -13.12 -0.04
N PHE A 290 0.74 -14.14 0.39
CA PHE A 290 1.64 -14.90 -0.49
C PHE A 290 0.89 -15.64 -1.59
N GLY A 291 -0.21 -16.33 -1.26
CA GLY A 291 -1.06 -17.00 -2.24
C GLY A 291 -1.64 -16.04 -3.28
N ARG A 292 -2.17 -14.90 -2.82
CA ARG A 292 -2.74 -13.88 -3.71
C ARG A 292 -1.71 -13.24 -4.64
N LEU A 293 -0.47 -13.01 -4.17
CA LEU A 293 0.62 -12.54 -5.02
C LEU A 293 0.92 -13.54 -6.15
N TYR A 294 1.01 -14.83 -5.82
CA TYR A 294 1.31 -15.86 -6.80
C TYR A 294 0.24 -15.98 -7.90
N PHE A 295 -1.03 -15.83 -7.54
CA PHE A 295 -2.15 -15.94 -8.47
C PHE A 295 -2.63 -14.59 -9.03
N GLU A 296 -1.95 -13.46 -8.74
CA GLU A 296 -2.44 -12.12 -9.07
C GLU A 296 -2.73 -11.93 -10.57
N ALA A 297 -1.84 -12.45 -11.43
CA ALA A 297 -1.96 -12.34 -12.88
C ALA A 297 -3.06 -13.24 -13.51
N THR A 298 -3.66 -14.15 -12.73
CA THR A 298 -4.62 -15.14 -13.25
C THR A 298 -6.07 -14.63 -13.27
N GLY A 299 -6.34 -13.45 -12.69
CA GLY A 299 -7.66 -12.81 -12.73
C GLY A 299 -8.65 -13.30 -11.67
N VAL A 300 -8.24 -14.14 -10.70
CA VAL A 300 -9.12 -14.59 -9.59
C VAL A 300 -9.77 -13.40 -8.88
N GLN A 301 -11.07 -13.51 -8.62
CA GLN A 301 -11.82 -12.49 -7.87
C GLN A 301 -11.82 -12.82 -6.39
N TYR A 302 -10.92 -12.17 -5.65
CA TYR A 302 -10.81 -12.31 -4.19
C TYR A 302 -11.77 -11.40 -3.43
N SER A 303 -12.17 -11.83 -2.24
CA SER A 303 -12.77 -10.92 -1.25
C SER A 303 -11.70 -9.95 -0.71
N SER A 304 -12.04 -8.66 -0.59
CA SER A 304 -11.19 -7.66 0.08
C SER A 304 -11.25 -7.75 1.62
N THR A 305 -12.20 -8.52 2.14
CA THR A 305 -12.42 -8.74 3.57
C THR A 305 -12.30 -10.21 3.96
N ILE A 306 -12.09 -10.43 5.26
CA ILE A 306 -12.14 -11.74 5.92
C ILE A 306 -13.19 -11.72 7.04
N ILE A 307 -13.44 -12.91 7.60
CA ILE A 307 -14.16 -13.08 8.86
C ILE A 307 -13.14 -13.43 9.94
N ARG A 308 -13.08 -12.64 11.02
CA ARG A 308 -12.22 -12.93 12.19
C ARG A 308 -13.02 -13.68 13.24
N ALA A 309 -12.55 -14.88 13.59
CA ALA A 309 -13.07 -15.64 14.73
C ALA A 309 -12.16 -15.39 15.94
N ARG A 310 -12.67 -14.63 16.93
CA ARG A 310 -11.87 -14.15 18.05
C ARG A 310 -11.79 -15.15 19.20
N ARG A 311 -10.70 -15.10 19.96
CA ARG A 311 -10.49 -15.96 21.15
C ARG A 311 -11.58 -15.77 22.21
N ASP A 312 -12.17 -14.57 22.31
CA ASP A 312 -13.23 -14.24 23.26
C ASP A 312 -14.63 -14.75 22.82
N GLY A 313 -14.70 -15.42 21.67
CA GLY A 313 -15.93 -15.97 21.11
C GLY A 313 -16.68 -15.02 20.17
N THR A 314 -16.19 -13.80 19.96
CA THR A 314 -16.78 -12.86 19.00
C THR A 314 -16.41 -13.22 17.56
N ILE A 315 -17.30 -12.87 16.63
CA ILE A 315 -17.08 -13.03 15.19
C ILE A 315 -17.23 -11.66 14.54
N GLU A 316 -16.17 -11.17 13.92
CA GLU A 316 -16.18 -9.93 13.16
C GLU A 316 -16.30 -10.27 11.68
N THR A 317 -17.38 -9.82 11.06
CA THR A 317 -17.55 -9.91 9.61
C THR A 317 -16.98 -8.66 8.95
N ASP A 318 -16.53 -8.78 7.70
CA ASP A 318 -16.10 -7.66 6.87
C ASP A 318 -14.83 -6.93 7.36
N VAL A 319 -13.91 -7.65 8.01
CA VAL A 319 -12.61 -7.11 8.41
C VAL A 319 -11.75 -6.92 7.15
N PRO A 320 -11.36 -5.68 6.78
CA PRO A 320 -10.57 -5.46 5.56
C PRO A 320 -9.17 -6.06 5.71
N LEU A 321 -8.73 -6.85 4.73
CA LEU A 321 -7.41 -7.48 4.77
C LEU A 321 -6.27 -6.45 4.86
N MET A 322 -6.38 -5.34 4.12
CA MET A 322 -5.39 -4.26 4.15
C MET A 322 -5.31 -3.53 5.49
N ALA A 323 -6.33 -3.67 6.35
CA ALA A 323 -6.29 -3.16 7.72
C ALA A 323 -5.44 -4.03 8.66
N LEU A 324 -4.97 -5.19 8.20
CA LEU A 324 -4.15 -6.11 8.99
C LEU A 324 -2.68 -5.93 8.61
N PRO A 325 -1.82 -5.45 9.53
CA PRO A 325 -0.40 -5.29 9.25
C PRO A 325 0.26 -6.59 8.74
N ALA A 326 -0.16 -7.76 9.24
CA ALA A 326 0.37 -9.06 8.81
C ALA A 326 0.07 -9.36 7.33
N TYR A 327 -1.08 -8.92 6.80
CA TYR A 327 -1.41 -9.07 5.38
C TYR A 327 -0.63 -8.06 4.55
N SER A 328 -0.71 -6.77 4.91
CA SER A 328 -0.10 -5.68 4.12
C SER A 328 1.42 -5.81 4.06
N ARG A 329 2.08 -6.12 5.18
CA ARG A 329 3.52 -6.41 5.20
C ARG A 329 3.85 -7.78 4.61
N GLY A 330 2.94 -8.74 4.73
CA GLY A 330 3.02 -10.03 4.02
C GLY A 330 3.15 -9.83 2.52
N ARG A 331 2.39 -8.92 1.92
CA ARG A 331 2.52 -8.58 0.48
C ARG A 331 3.89 -8.00 0.16
N ALA A 332 4.35 -7.01 0.94
CA ALA A 332 5.66 -6.36 0.75
C ALA A 332 6.83 -7.37 0.78
N ILE A 333 6.80 -8.24 1.79
CA ILE A 333 7.85 -9.23 2.03
C ILE A 333 7.73 -10.36 1.01
N GLY A 334 6.52 -10.79 0.67
CA GLY A 334 6.25 -11.84 -0.31
C GLY A 334 6.84 -11.52 -1.68
N ALA A 335 6.71 -10.27 -2.16
CA ALA A 335 7.32 -9.84 -3.41
C ALA A 335 8.85 -10.00 -3.40
N LYS A 336 9.51 -9.65 -2.28
CA LYS A 336 10.97 -9.83 -2.10
C LYS A 336 11.36 -11.31 -1.97
N LEU A 337 10.53 -12.12 -1.32
CA LEU A 337 10.75 -13.57 -1.20
C LEU A 337 10.64 -14.26 -2.56
N TRP A 338 9.70 -13.86 -3.41
CA TRP A 338 9.58 -14.37 -4.78
C TRP A 338 10.87 -14.18 -5.60
N GLU A 339 11.53 -13.04 -5.45
CA GLU A 339 12.80 -12.74 -6.16
C GLU A 339 14.00 -13.54 -5.63
N THR A 340 13.95 -14.03 -4.39
CA THR A 340 15.12 -14.56 -3.68
C THR A 340 15.03 -16.05 -3.33
N LEU A 341 13.83 -16.60 -3.17
CA LEU A 341 13.61 -18.01 -2.87
C LEU A 341 13.63 -18.87 -4.15
N PRO A 342 14.11 -20.12 -4.05
CA PRO A 342 13.89 -21.10 -5.11
C PRO A 342 12.39 -21.30 -5.38
N GLU A 343 12.03 -21.45 -6.65
CA GLU A 343 10.65 -21.59 -7.12
C GLU A 343 9.87 -22.68 -6.36
N GLU A 344 10.47 -23.85 -6.11
CA GLU A 344 9.84 -24.95 -5.37
C GLU A 344 9.46 -24.56 -3.93
N LYS A 345 10.34 -23.81 -3.24
CA LYS A 345 10.08 -23.34 -1.88
C LYS A 345 8.95 -22.33 -1.88
N TRP A 346 8.98 -21.38 -2.81
CA TRP A 346 7.93 -20.38 -2.95
C TRP A 346 6.58 -21.02 -3.28
N HIS A 347 6.53 -21.94 -4.24
CA HIS A 347 5.29 -22.67 -4.59
C HIS A 347 4.69 -23.40 -3.39
N SER A 348 5.53 -24.07 -2.57
CA SER A 348 5.01 -24.75 -1.37
C SER A 348 4.33 -23.77 -0.40
N LEU A 349 4.92 -22.59 -0.21
CA LEU A 349 4.41 -21.54 0.68
C LEU A 349 3.10 -20.95 0.15
N THR A 350 3.04 -20.64 -1.15
CA THR A 350 1.88 -19.94 -1.72
C THR A 350 0.66 -20.83 -1.88
N LEU A 351 0.85 -22.15 -1.94
CA LEU A 351 -0.22 -23.13 -2.08
C LEU A 351 -0.81 -23.59 -0.73
N TYR A 352 -0.24 -23.16 0.40
CA TYR A 352 -0.63 -23.60 1.73
C TYR A 352 -2.05 -23.18 2.16
N ASN A 353 -2.44 -21.93 1.87
CA ASN A 353 -3.65 -21.34 2.46
C ASN A 353 -4.97 -21.87 1.82
N ALA A 354 -6.09 -21.61 2.50
CA ALA A 354 -7.42 -22.09 2.07
C ALA A 354 -7.87 -21.55 0.69
N GLU A 355 -7.52 -20.31 0.35
CA GLU A 355 -7.85 -19.71 -0.96
C GLU A 355 -7.10 -20.41 -2.08
N SER A 356 -5.80 -20.67 -1.88
CA SER A 356 -4.97 -21.42 -2.83
C SER A 356 -5.47 -22.85 -3.04
N ASN A 357 -5.86 -23.54 -1.96
CA ASN A 357 -6.45 -24.88 -2.07
C ASN A 357 -7.77 -24.88 -2.86
N ALA A 358 -8.60 -23.84 -2.73
CA ALA A 358 -9.81 -23.69 -3.54
C ALA A 358 -9.48 -23.46 -5.02
N ILE A 359 -8.43 -22.68 -5.32
CA ILE A 359 -7.94 -22.48 -6.69
C ILE A 359 -7.42 -23.79 -7.29
N LEU A 360 -6.57 -24.53 -6.57
CA LEU A 360 -6.07 -25.84 -7.01
C LEU A 360 -7.22 -26.81 -7.32
N SER A 361 -8.24 -26.86 -6.46
CA SER A 361 -9.44 -27.68 -6.68
C SER A 361 -10.20 -27.29 -7.96
N ALA A 362 -10.25 -26.00 -8.29
CA ALA A 362 -10.88 -25.51 -9.51
C ALA A 362 -10.07 -25.88 -10.77
N LEU A 363 -8.74 -25.82 -10.69
CA LEU A 363 -7.82 -26.26 -11.75
C LEU A 363 -7.95 -27.76 -12.01
N GLU A 364 -7.95 -28.58 -10.95
CA GLU A 364 -8.16 -30.03 -11.05
C GLU A 364 -9.53 -30.39 -11.66
N SER A 365 -10.52 -29.50 -11.49
CA SER A 365 -11.86 -29.65 -12.08
C SER A 365 -11.93 -29.20 -13.55
N GLY A 366 -10.81 -28.79 -14.16
CA GLY A 366 -10.69 -28.45 -15.57
C GLY A 366 -10.86 -26.96 -15.91
N THR A 367 -10.71 -26.07 -14.92
CA THR A 367 -10.62 -24.62 -15.18
C THR A 367 -9.26 -24.30 -15.82
N ASP A 368 -9.23 -23.38 -16.78
CA ASP A 368 -8.00 -22.99 -17.46
C ASP A 368 -7.05 -22.30 -16.46
N ALA A 369 -5.83 -22.81 -16.37
CA ALA A 369 -4.81 -22.23 -15.50
C ALA A 369 -4.38 -20.82 -15.95
N ALA A 370 -4.57 -20.49 -17.23
CA ALA A 370 -4.24 -19.19 -17.78
C ALA A 370 -5.32 -18.12 -17.52
N ASP A 371 -6.55 -18.52 -17.20
CA ASP A 371 -7.67 -17.60 -16.97
C ASP A 371 -8.61 -18.11 -15.86
N LEU A 372 -8.42 -17.55 -14.66
CA LEU A 372 -9.24 -17.79 -13.48
C LEU A 372 -10.23 -16.65 -13.21
N SER A 373 -10.52 -15.79 -14.19
CA SER A 373 -11.45 -14.66 -14.03
C SER A 373 -12.88 -15.07 -13.66
N GLY A 374 -13.27 -16.32 -13.95
CA GLY A 374 -14.53 -16.92 -13.53
C GLY A 374 -14.54 -17.46 -12.09
N VAL A 375 -13.39 -17.54 -11.42
CA VAL A 375 -13.24 -18.01 -10.05
C VAL A 375 -13.47 -16.84 -9.09
N LYS A 376 -14.52 -16.94 -8.28
CA LYS A 376 -14.84 -15.97 -7.23
C LYS A 376 -14.74 -16.65 -5.86
N LEU A 377 -13.89 -16.09 -5.01
CA LEU A 377 -13.66 -16.58 -3.65
C LEU A 377 -14.46 -15.74 -2.65
N PHE A 378 -15.01 -16.42 -1.65
CA PHE A 378 -15.66 -15.79 -0.50
C PHE A 378 -14.63 -15.40 0.56
N PRO A 379 -14.99 -14.52 1.52
CA PRO A 379 -14.12 -14.19 2.64
C PRO A 379 -13.60 -15.45 3.36
N SER A 380 -12.29 -15.51 3.59
CA SER A 380 -11.67 -16.55 4.41
C SER A 380 -12.02 -16.34 5.89
N VAL A 381 -12.20 -17.43 6.64
CA VAL A 381 -12.29 -17.40 8.10
C VAL A 381 -10.87 -17.46 8.65
N VAL A 382 -10.50 -16.47 9.46
CA VAL A 382 -9.18 -16.36 10.07
C VAL A 382 -9.34 -16.42 11.59
N PRO A 383 -8.88 -17.50 12.24
CA PRO A 383 -8.96 -17.66 13.69
C PRO A 383 -7.87 -16.88 14.42
N ASP A 384 -8.21 -16.28 15.56
CA ASP A 384 -7.21 -15.98 16.59
C ASP A 384 -6.65 -17.29 17.18
N ARG A 385 -5.39 -17.25 17.64
CA ARG A 385 -4.78 -18.40 18.32
C ARG A 385 -5.62 -18.83 19.53
N GLY A 386 -5.96 -20.11 19.62
CA GLY A 386 -6.71 -20.68 20.74
C GLY A 386 -8.22 -20.34 20.74
N VAL A 387 -8.78 -19.95 19.59
CA VAL A 387 -10.23 -19.85 19.42
C VAL A 387 -10.93 -21.19 19.69
N SER A 388 -12.16 -21.13 20.20
CA SER A 388 -12.94 -22.33 20.47
C SER A 388 -13.48 -22.95 19.17
N GLN A 389 -13.67 -24.27 19.16
CA GLN A 389 -14.30 -24.95 18.02
C GLN A 389 -15.72 -24.44 17.76
N GLU A 390 -16.48 -24.11 18.81
CA GLU A 390 -17.83 -23.56 18.68
C GLU A 390 -17.83 -22.22 17.91
N THR A 391 -16.91 -21.32 18.23
CA THR A 391 -16.75 -20.04 17.53
C THR A 391 -16.31 -20.25 16.07
N MET A 392 -15.42 -21.22 15.83
CA MET A 392 -15.00 -21.57 14.48
C MET A 392 -16.16 -22.11 13.64
N ASP A 393 -16.93 -23.05 14.17
CA ASP A 393 -18.08 -23.64 13.49
C ASP A 393 -19.11 -22.55 13.15
N GLN A 394 -19.34 -21.59 14.06
CA GLN A 394 -20.21 -20.44 13.81
C GLN A 394 -19.68 -19.53 12.69
N ALA A 395 -18.37 -19.25 12.67
CA ALA A 395 -17.77 -18.42 11.62
C ALA A 395 -17.82 -19.10 10.24
N ILE A 396 -17.58 -20.42 10.20
CA ILE A 396 -17.69 -21.23 8.98
C ILE A 396 -19.14 -21.24 8.47
N ASP A 397 -20.13 -21.44 9.37
CA ASP A 397 -21.55 -21.41 9.01
C ASP A 397 -21.98 -20.03 8.45
N MET A 398 -21.37 -18.92 8.90
CA MET A 398 -21.61 -17.61 8.30
C MET A 398 -21.15 -17.55 6.84
N VAL A 399 -19.93 -17.99 6.52
CA VAL A 399 -19.45 -18.03 5.13
C VAL A 399 -20.32 -18.96 4.28
N PHE A 400 -20.71 -20.10 4.84
CA PHE A 400 -21.61 -21.02 4.17
C PHE A 400 -22.95 -20.37 3.82
N LYS A 401 -23.58 -19.65 4.76
CA LYS A 401 -24.83 -18.89 4.53
C LYS A 401 -24.65 -17.77 3.50
N MET A 402 -23.53 -17.05 3.54
CA MET A 402 -23.19 -16.05 2.51
C MET A 402 -23.15 -16.69 1.12
N SER A 403 -22.52 -17.86 0.99
CA SER A 403 -22.44 -18.55 -0.30
C SER A 403 -23.80 -19.01 -0.84
N GLN A 404 -24.76 -19.31 0.04
CA GLN A 404 -26.10 -19.71 -0.36
C GLN A 404 -26.94 -18.54 -0.87
N SER A 405 -26.79 -17.35 -0.28
CA SER A 405 -27.59 -16.17 -0.65
C SER A 405 -27.17 -15.55 -1.98
N THR A 406 -25.92 -15.77 -2.43
CA THR A 406 -25.40 -15.26 -3.71
C THR A 406 -25.52 -16.24 -4.87
N ARG A 407 -26.16 -17.40 -4.67
CA ARG A 407 -26.28 -18.44 -5.71
C ARG A 407 -27.24 -18.07 -6.84
N PRO A 408 -26.83 -18.20 -8.11
CA PRO A 408 -27.77 -18.38 -9.21
C PRO A 408 -28.53 -19.70 -9.02
N VAL A 409 -29.86 -19.69 -9.22
CA VAL A 409 -30.70 -20.88 -9.08
C VAL A 409 -30.21 -21.99 -10.04
N GLY A 410 -29.84 -23.15 -9.50
CA GLY A 410 -29.59 -24.39 -10.28
C GLY A 410 -28.14 -24.84 -10.47
N LYS A 411 -27.12 -24.13 -9.99
CA LYS A 411 -25.71 -24.61 -10.04
C LYS A 411 -25.30 -25.30 -8.73
N LYS A 412 -24.70 -26.50 -8.84
CA LYS A 412 -24.07 -27.21 -7.70
C LYS A 412 -22.82 -26.44 -7.23
N PRO A 413 -22.46 -26.48 -5.93
CA PRO A 413 -21.23 -25.88 -5.44
C PRO A 413 -20.01 -26.53 -6.08
N TRP A 414 -18.97 -25.75 -6.36
CA TRP A 414 -17.65 -26.24 -6.73
C TRP A 414 -16.64 -26.25 -5.57
N TRP A 415 -17.02 -25.74 -4.39
CA TRP A 415 -16.17 -25.66 -3.20
C TRP A 415 -16.57 -26.68 -2.10
N LYS A 416 -15.57 -27.25 -1.42
CA LYS A 416 -15.69 -27.95 -0.12
C LYS A 416 -15.10 -27.04 0.96
N PHE A 417 -15.81 -26.86 2.07
CA PHE A 417 -15.26 -26.26 3.30
C PHE A 417 -14.49 -27.33 4.08
N TRP A 418 -13.35 -26.94 4.65
CA TRP A 418 -12.57 -27.71 5.62
C TRP A 418 -12.99 -27.30 7.03
#